data_AF-A0A3D1KGC9-F1
#
_entry.id   AF-A0A3D1KGC9-F1
#
_cell.length_a   1.000
_cell.length_b   1.000
_cell.length_c   1.000
_cell.angle_alpha   90.00
_cell.angle_beta   90.00
_cell.angle_gamma   90.00
#
_symmetry.space_group_name_H-M   'P 1'
#
loop_
_entity.id
_entity.type
_entity.pdbx_description
1 polymer ?
#
loop_
_entity_poly.entity_id
_entity_poly.type
_entity_poly.pdbx_seq_one_letter_code
_entity_poly.pdbx_strand_id
1 'polypeptide(L)'
;MKSNFLILSCLMALLLLTSCKSAPDQHITYFNLAEHNLKVAEETQEPKDQEKYYIQALMNYYKYIVFTDTSKASGDAKMELNPDDGETLIEAKIKAKKCKTALKDRFNRNCIFQESVTIRPE
;
A
#
# COMPACT_ATOMS: atom_id res chain seq x y z
N MET A 1 -12.51 -28.23 45.30
CA MET A 1 -12.10 -27.99 43.91
C MET A 1 -12.69 -26.67 43.39
N LYS A 2 -12.20 -25.50 43.84
CA LYS A 2 -12.80 -24.19 43.47
C LYS A 2 -11.80 -23.05 43.16
N SER A 3 -10.48 -23.30 43.16
CA SER A 3 -9.48 -22.22 42.94
C SER A 3 -8.65 -22.31 41.66
N ASN A 4 -8.95 -23.24 40.74
CA ASN A 4 -8.20 -23.36 39.48
C ASN A 4 -8.88 -22.67 38.28
N PHE A 5 -10.09 -22.14 38.48
CA PHE A 5 -10.87 -21.53 37.39
C PHE A 5 -10.57 -20.03 37.17
N LEU A 6 -10.11 -19.32 38.22
CA LEU A 6 -9.84 -17.88 38.15
C LEU A 6 -8.48 -17.55 37.52
N ILE A 7 -7.51 -18.47 37.57
CA ILE A 7 -6.18 -18.25 36.98
C ILE A 7 -6.23 -18.46 35.46
N LEU A 8 -7.09 -19.37 34.99
CA LEU A 8 -7.24 -19.66 33.57
C LEU A 8 -7.92 -18.51 32.80
N SER A 9 -8.86 -17.79 33.45
CA SER A 9 -9.52 -16.62 32.87
C SER A 9 -8.61 -15.39 32.79
N CYS A 10 -7.68 -15.21 33.73
CA CYS A 10 -6.67 -14.14 33.63
C CYS A 10 -5.65 -14.37 32.52
N LEU A 11 -5.27 -15.64 32.25
CA LEU A 11 -4.33 -15.96 31.15
C LEU A 11 -4.98 -15.81 29.77
N MET A 12 -6.26 -16.14 29.62
CA MET A 12 -7.00 -15.88 28.37
C MET A 12 -7.23 -14.39 28.10
N ALA A 13 -7.43 -13.57 29.15
CA ALA A 13 -7.53 -12.12 29.01
C ALA A 13 -6.19 -11.47 28.59
N LEU A 14 -5.05 -11.98 29.06
CA LEU A 14 -3.73 -11.52 28.62
C LEU A 14 -3.42 -11.92 27.17
N LEU A 15 -3.88 -13.09 26.71
CA LEU A 15 -3.72 -13.51 25.31
C LEU A 15 -4.53 -12.64 24.33
N LEU A 16 -5.69 -12.15 24.75
CA LEU A 16 -6.50 -11.22 23.92
C LEU A 16 -5.90 -9.80 23.84
N LEU A 17 -5.08 -9.39 24.81
CA LEU A 17 -4.40 -8.08 24.79
C LEU A 17 -3.10 -8.07 23.99
N THR A 18 -2.50 -9.24 23.71
CA THR A 18 -1.28 -9.32 22.87
C THR A 18 -1.56 -9.35 21.37
N SER A 19 -2.82 -9.48 20.96
CA SER A 19 -3.21 -9.27 19.55
C SER A 19 -3.53 -7.81 19.23
N CYS A 20 -3.09 -6.87 20.08
CA CYS A 20 -2.86 -5.49 19.66
C CYS A 20 -1.58 -5.43 18.81
N LYS A 21 -1.54 -6.20 17.70
CA LYS A 21 -0.75 -5.76 16.55
C LYS A 21 -1.39 -4.43 16.18
N SER A 22 -0.63 -3.34 16.35
CA SER A 22 -0.95 -2.04 15.76
C SER A 22 -1.66 -2.30 14.44
N ALA A 23 -2.92 -1.88 14.31
CA ALA A 23 -3.68 -2.08 13.09
C ALA A 23 -2.73 -1.77 11.93
N PRO A 24 -2.44 -2.74 11.04
CA PRO A 24 -1.39 -2.54 10.04
C PRO A 24 -1.74 -1.26 9.32
N ASP A 25 -0.76 -0.36 9.24
CA ASP A 25 -0.94 0.92 8.58
C ASP A 25 -1.57 0.64 7.23
N GLN A 26 -2.83 1.06 7.06
CA GLN A 26 -3.63 0.71 5.90
C GLN A 26 -2.95 1.20 4.61
N HIS A 27 -2.07 2.21 4.73
CA HIS A 27 -1.26 2.73 3.66
C HIS A 27 -0.18 1.73 3.21
N ILE A 28 0.63 1.21 4.14
CA ILE A 28 1.66 0.19 3.85
C ILE A 28 1.06 -1.08 3.21
N THR A 29 -0.19 -1.40 3.53
CA THR A 29 -0.90 -2.53 2.92
C THR A 29 -1.00 -2.39 1.39
N TYR A 30 -1.30 -1.19 0.88
CA TYR A 30 -1.35 -0.97 -0.57
C TYR A 30 0.02 -1.08 -1.24
N PHE A 31 1.08 -0.60 -0.59
CA PHE A 31 2.43 -0.74 -1.09
C PHE A 31 2.84 -2.22 -1.19
N ASN A 32 2.64 -2.99 -0.13
CA ASN A 32 2.96 -4.42 -0.11
C ASN A 32 2.15 -5.22 -1.15
N LEU A 33 0.86 -4.89 -1.33
CA LEU A 33 0.04 -5.49 -2.37
C LEU A 33 0.54 -5.11 -3.77
N ALA A 34 1.03 -3.89 -3.97
CA ALA A 34 1.60 -3.45 -5.24
C ALA A 34 2.88 -4.24 -5.57
N GLU A 35 3.80 -4.38 -4.61
CA GLU A 35 5.02 -5.17 -4.74
C GLU A 35 4.73 -6.63 -5.09
N HIS A 36 3.79 -7.24 -4.37
CA HIS A 36 3.38 -8.62 -4.64
C HIS A 36 2.84 -8.78 -6.07
N ASN A 37 1.94 -7.89 -6.50
CA ASN A 37 1.37 -7.97 -7.86
C ASN A 37 2.42 -7.70 -8.94
N LEU A 38 3.37 -6.78 -8.72
CA LEU A 38 4.46 -6.53 -9.66
C LEU A 38 5.34 -7.77 -9.81
N LYS A 39 5.70 -8.41 -8.70
CA LYS A 39 6.46 -9.67 -8.72
C LYS A 39 5.72 -10.75 -9.51
N VAL A 40 4.44 -10.96 -9.24
CA VAL A 40 3.63 -11.94 -9.99
C VAL A 40 3.57 -11.60 -11.47
N ALA A 41 3.42 -10.32 -11.84
CA ALA A 41 3.45 -9.89 -13.25
C ALA A 41 4.77 -10.23 -13.94
N GLU A 42 5.90 -10.05 -13.26
CA GLU A 42 7.24 -10.32 -13.79
C GLU A 42 7.54 -11.82 -13.93
N GLU A 43 6.97 -12.67 -13.07
CA GLU A 43 7.15 -14.12 -13.09
C GLU A 43 6.13 -14.84 -14.01
N THR A 44 5.01 -14.19 -14.34
CA THR A 44 3.95 -14.77 -15.18
C THR A 44 4.33 -14.77 -16.66
N GLN A 45 4.17 -15.92 -17.32
CA GLN A 45 4.43 -16.08 -18.75
C GLN A 45 3.19 -15.84 -19.63
N GLU A 46 1.98 -16.02 -19.09
CA GLU A 46 0.72 -15.82 -19.81
C GLU A 46 0.45 -14.31 -19.99
N PRO A 47 0.38 -13.79 -21.23
CA PRO A 47 0.26 -12.35 -21.48
C PRO A 47 -0.96 -11.70 -20.82
N LYS A 48 -2.11 -12.40 -20.80
CA LYS A 48 -3.35 -11.88 -20.19
C LYS A 48 -3.23 -11.71 -18.68
N ASP A 49 -2.65 -12.69 -18.01
CA ASP A 49 -2.44 -12.64 -16.56
C ASP A 49 -1.36 -11.63 -16.21
N GLN A 50 -0.28 -11.54 -17.01
CA GLN A 50 0.74 -10.52 -16.87
C GLN A 50 0.15 -9.10 -16.98
N GLU A 51 -0.68 -8.82 -17.99
CA GLU A 51 -1.38 -7.53 -18.13
C GLU A 51 -2.24 -7.22 -16.90
N LYS A 52 -3.04 -8.19 -16.45
CA LYS A 52 -3.89 -8.06 -15.25
C LYS A 52 -3.09 -7.69 -14.01
N TYR A 53 -1.98 -8.38 -13.74
CA TYR A 53 -1.17 -8.11 -12.55
C TYR A 53 -0.42 -6.78 -12.64
N TYR A 54 0.02 -6.34 -13.83
CA TYR A 54 0.55 -4.98 -14.02
C TYR A 54 -0.51 -3.90 -13.73
N ILE A 55 -1.76 -4.10 -14.15
CA ILE A 55 -2.87 -3.18 -13.83
C ILE A 55 -3.09 -3.14 -12.31
N GLN A 56 -3.14 -4.30 -11.65
CA GLN A 56 -3.37 -4.38 -10.20
C GLN A 56 -2.22 -3.75 -9.40
N ALA A 57 -0.97 -3.96 -9.81
CA ALA A 57 0.21 -3.32 -9.22
C ALA A 57 0.11 -1.79 -9.35
N LEU A 58 -0.18 -1.30 -10.57
CA LEU A 58 -0.33 0.13 -10.83
C LEU A 58 -1.44 0.76 -9.98
N MET A 59 -2.61 0.12 -9.86
CA MET A 59 -3.71 0.59 -9.04
C MET A 59 -3.35 0.66 -7.55
N ASN A 60 -2.57 -0.29 -7.05
CA ASN A 60 -2.17 -0.32 -5.64
C ASN A 60 -1.08 0.70 -5.31
N TYR A 61 -0.07 0.89 -6.18
CA TYR A 61 0.84 2.02 -6.05
C TYR A 61 0.10 3.36 -6.11
N TYR A 62 -0.90 3.49 -7.00
CA TYR A 62 -1.73 4.69 -7.07
C TYR A 62 -2.41 4.99 -5.74
N LYS A 63 -3.07 4.00 -5.16
CA LYS A 63 -3.74 4.15 -3.85
C LYS A 63 -2.73 4.58 -2.78
N TYR A 64 -1.60 3.90 -2.68
CA TYR A 64 -0.54 4.26 -1.73
C TYR A 64 -0.07 5.71 -1.93
N ILE A 65 0.28 6.10 -3.16
CA ILE A 65 0.72 7.46 -3.48
C ILE A 65 -0.34 8.48 -3.08
N VAL A 66 -1.60 8.30 -3.46
CA VAL A 66 -2.66 9.27 -3.12
C VAL A 66 -2.83 9.40 -1.61
N PHE A 67 -2.89 8.29 -0.87
CA PHE A 67 -2.99 8.32 0.59
C PHE A 67 -1.78 9.00 1.24
N THR A 68 -0.56 8.70 0.80
CA THR A 68 0.67 9.21 1.40
C THR A 68 0.98 10.66 0.96
N ASP A 69 0.66 11.06 -0.28
CA ASP A 69 0.91 12.40 -0.83
C ASP A 69 -0.14 13.43 -0.37
N THR A 70 -1.40 13.01 -0.14
CA THR A 70 -2.44 13.89 0.43
C THR A 70 -2.25 14.21 1.90
N SER A 71 -1.50 13.40 2.66
CA SER A 71 -1.13 13.70 4.05
C SER A 71 -0.31 14.99 4.20
N LYS A 72 0.36 15.45 3.13
CA LYS A 72 1.07 16.75 3.12
C LYS A 72 0.17 17.95 2.80
N ALA A 73 -1.06 17.73 2.30
CA ALA A 73 -1.94 18.81 1.83
C ALA A 73 -3.07 19.19 2.82
N SER A 74 -3.37 18.35 3.82
CA SER A 74 -4.36 18.68 4.85
C SER A 74 -3.66 19.18 6.12
N GLY A 75 -3.60 20.49 6.29
CA GLY A 75 -2.95 21.17 7.41
C GLY A 75 -3.45 20.85 8.83
N ASP A 76 -4.42 19.94 9.02
CA ASP A 76 -5.05 19.69 10.33
C ASP A 76 -5.06 18.23 10.80
N ALA A 77 -4.36 17.32 10.10
CA ALA A 77 -4.08 15.99 10.65
C ALA A 77 -2.64 15.60 10.31
N LYS A 78 -1.72 15.95 11.20
CA LYS A 78 -0.34 15.45 11.15
C LYS A 78 -0.36 13.95 11.42
N MET A 79 -0.60 13.14 10.39
CA MET A 79 0.01 11.82 10.33
C MET A 79 1.50 12.11 10.15
N GLU A 80 2.27 12.00 11.23
CA GLU A 80 3.73 12.05 11.14
C GLU A 80 4.15 10.93 10.20
N LEU A 81 4.45 11.29 8.95
CA LEU A 81 5.15 10.40 8.04
C LEU A 81 6.48 10.08 8.71
N ASN A 82 6.70 8.80 9.00
CA ASN A 82 8.00 8.38 9.47
C ASN A 82 9.04 8.67 8.37
N PRO A 83 10.31 8.90 8.71
CA PRO A 83 11.37 9.12 7.72
C PRO A 83 11.40 8.06 6.60
N ASP A 84 11.04 6.82 6.94
CA ASP A 84 10.95 5.67 6.03
C ASP A 84 9.80 5.77 5.00
N ASP A 85 8.74 6.52 5.29
CA ASP A 85 7.58 6.69 4.40
C ASP A 85 7.88 7.64 3.22
N GLY A 86 8.80 8.59 3.42
CA GLY A 86 9.24 9.51 2.37
C GLY A 86 9.99 8.81 1.24
N GLU A 87 10.90 7.90 1.60
CA GLU A 87 11.63 7.07 0.63
C GLU A 87 10.68 6.09 -0.08
N THR A 88 9.76 5.49 0.68
CA THR A 88 8.75 4.56 0.15
C THR A 88 7.78 5.24 -0.84
N LEU A 89 7.42 6.51 -0.62
CA LEU A 89 6.63 7.30 -1.58
C LEU A 89 7.35 7.51 -2.91
N ILE A 90 8.64 7.84 -2.86
CA ILE A 90 9.47 8.02 -4.06
C ILE A 90 9.58 6.69 -4.81
N GLU A 91 9.84 5.59 -4.09
CA GLU A 91 9.89 4.24 -4.64
C GLU A 91 8.57 3.85 -5.32
N ALA A 92 7.44 4.11 -4.67
CA ALA A 92 6.11 3.84 -5.24
C ALA A 92 5.87 4.61 -6.53
N LYS A 93 6.26 5.90 -6.61
CA LYS A 93 6.14 6.72 -7.83
C LYS A 93 6.99 6.15 -8.98
N ILE A 94 8.22 5.73 -8.70
CA ILE A 94 9.11 5.11 -9.70
C ILE A 94 8.52 3.79 -10.21
N LYS A 95 8.06 2.91 -9.31
CA LYS A 95 7.50 1.60 -9.69
C LYS A 95 6.15 1.72 -10.40
N ALA A 96 5.32 2.70 -10.05
CA ALA A 96 4.10 3.02 -10.80
C ALA A 96 4.42 3.43 -12.26
N LYS A 97 5.46 4.26 -12.47
CA LYS A 97 5.92 4.64 -13.81
C LYS A 97 6.43 3.43 -14.61
N LYS A 98 7.14 2.51 -13.97
CA LYS A 98 7.57 1.24 -14.57
C LYS A 98 6.36 0.42 -15.05
N CYS A 99 5.35 0.24 -14.20
CA CYS A 99 4.13 -0.48 -14.57
C CYS A 99 3.41 0.16 -15.77
N LYS A 100 3.26 1.49 -15.77
CA LYS A 100 2.66 2.23 -16.88
C LYS A 100 3.42 2.04 -18.19
N THR A 101 4.75 2.06 -18.13
CA THR A 101 5.61 1.83 -19.30
C THR A 101 5.44 0.41 -19.84
N ALA A 102 5.46 -0.60 -18.96
CA ALA A 102 5.21 -1.99 -19.36
C ALA A 102 3.82 -2.17 -19.99
N LEU A 103 2.77 -1.56 -19.41
CA LEU A 103 1.40 -1.58 -19.94
C LEU A 103 1.31 -0.95 -21.34
N LYS A 104 2.01 0.16 -21.57
CA LYS A 104 2.05 0.79 -22.89
C LYS A 104 2.84 -0.05 -23.89
N ASP A 105 4.07 -0.41 -23.56
CA ASP A 105 5.01 -0.97 -24.54
C ASP A 105 4.67 -2.42 -24.92
N ARG A 106 4.14 -3.20 -23.98
CA ARG A 106 3.83 -4.63 -24.20
C ARG A 106 2.37 -4.87 -24.56
N PHE A 107 1.45 -4.07 -24.00
CA PHE A 107 0.01 -4.31 -24.11
C PHE A 107 -0.75 -3.16 -24.82
N ASN A 108 -0.04 -2.13 -25.28
CA ASN A 108 -0.63 -0.94 -25.92
C ASN A 108 -1.72 -0.26 -25.06
N ARG A 109 -1.60 -0.35 -23.73
CA ARG A 109 -2.52 0.24 -22.76
C ARG A 109 -2.02 1.61 -22.33
N ASN A 110 -2.79 2.65 -22.65
CA ASN A 110 -2.51 4.01 -22.18
C ASN A 110 -3.21 4.27 -20.84
N CYS A 111 -2.45 4.16 -19.75
CA CYS A 111 -2.94 4.49 -18.41
C CYS A 111 -2.61 5.93 -18.04
N ILE A 112 -3.61 6.72 -17.62
CA ILE A 112 -3.42 8.09 -17.14
C ILE A 112 -3.44 8.07 -15.61
N PHE A 113 -2.37 8.57 -15.01
CA PHE A 113 -2.32 8.94 -13.60
C PHE A 113 -2.66 10.45 -13.59
N GLN A 114 -3.75 10.85 -12.95
CA GLN A 114 -3.95 12.27 -12.65
C GLN A 114 -3.08 12.59 -11.45
N GLU A 115 -1.91 13.17 -11.70
CA GLU A 115 -1.16 13.85 -10.64
C GLU A 115 -2.06 14.99 -10.20
N SER A 116 -2.48 14.97 -8.93
CA SER A 116 -3.34 16.03 -8.39
C SER A 116 -2.73 17.37 -8.75
N VAL A 117 -3.52 18.17 -9.47
CA VAL A 117 -3.15 19.50 -9.95
C VAL A 117 -2.56 20.28 -8.78
N THR A 118 -1.29 20.65 -8.89
CA THR A 118 -0.68 21.60 -7.97
C THR A 118 -1.41 22.92 -8.16
N ILE A 119 -2.37 23.24 -7.29
CA ILE A 119 -2.98 24.56 -7.26
C ILE A 119 -1.87 25.51 -6.80
N ARG A 120 -1.33 26.31 -7.73
CA ARG A 120 -0.48 27.44 -7.36
C ARG A 120 -1.33 28.41 -6.56
N PRO A 121 -0.92 28.83 -5.35
CA PRO A 121 -1.54 29.98 -4.74
C PRO A 121 -1.19 31.21 -5.59
N GLU A 122 -2.21 31.90 -6.10
CA GLU A 122 -2.11 33.26 -6.61
C GLU A 122 -1.86 34.25 -5.47
#